data_AF-D1PE45-F1
#
_entry.id   AF-D1PE45-F1
#
_cell.length_a   1.000
_cell.length_b   1.000
_cell.length_c   1.000
_cell.angle_alpha   90.00
_cell.angle_beta   90.00
_cell.angle_gamma   90.00
#
_symmetry.space_group_name_H-M   'P 1'
#
loop_
_entity.id
_entity.type
_entity.pdbx_description
1 polymer ?
#
loop_
_entity_poly.entity_id
_entity_poly.type
_entity_poly.pdbx_seq_one_letter_code
_entity_poly.pdbx_strand_id
1 'polypeptide(L)'
;MVYITKRFDIAKDGSKYLMEDFASLVGKNEAEQGTFFKYDGCFEDIACAIKRFIPAWMIAMERFFKLVVFNYIYGNGDDHLKNFSIMRIGEHYQLAPAYDLMNTCLHIEGDDLGLNGGLSLILEKSDVYERTGHPCRLDFERFGEHIGLKKKRIEMILDSFSLLPDEVEHLVNNSFLTEKMKRTYLRIVKERIQRFNRKSE
;
A
#
# COMPACT_ATOMS: atom_id res chain seq x y z
N MET A 1 22.60 -9.89 -10.43
CA MET A 1 22.35 -8.44 -10.28
C MET A 1 21.94 -8.20 -8.85
N VAL A 2 22.41 -7.13 -8.21
CA VAL A 2 22.03 -6.75 -6.84
C VAL A 2 21.35 -5.39 -6.91
N TYR A 3 20.25 -5.22 -6.18
CA TYR A 3 19.57 -3.94 -6.04
C TYR A 3 19.98 -3.29 -4.71
N ILE A 4 20.48 -2.06 -4.76
CA ILE A 4 20.99 -1.34 -3.59
C ILE A 4 20.09 -0.13 -3.34
N THR A 5 19.57 -0.02 -2.12
CA THR A 5 18.77 1.13 -1.68
C THR A 5 19.48 1.91 -0.59
N LYS A 6 19.27 3.23 -0.57
CA LYS A 6 19.76 4.07 0.53
C LYS A 6 18.85 3.87 1.74
N ARG A 7 19.43 3.51 2.89
CA ARG A 7 18.72 3.48 4.16
C ARG A 7 18.27 4.89 4.56
N PHE A 8 17.00 5.04 4.87
CA PHE A 8 16.40 6.31 5.31
C PHE A 8 16.34 6.46 6.83
N ASP A 9 16.65 5.40 7.59
CA ASP A 9 16.75 5.41 9.04
C ASP A 9 18.16 5.81 9.54
N ILE A 10 19.06 6.20 8.63
CA ILE A 10 20.38 6.73 8.96
C ILE A 10 20.39 8.25 8.77
N ALA A 11 20.65 8.98 9.84
CA ALA A 11 20.76 10.43 9.86
C ALA A 11 22.07 10.91 9.17
N LYS A 12 22.15 12.22 8.89
CA LYS A 12 23.32 12.82 8.22
C LYS A 12 24.61 12.71 9.03
N ASP A 13 24.50 12.63 10.36
CA ASP A 13 25.61 12.46 11.29
C ASP A 13 26.00 10.98 11.50
N GLY A 14 25.33 10.05 10.81
CA GLY A 14 25.56 8.60 10.92
C GLY A 14 24.79 7.93 12.04
N SER A 15 24.04 8.67 12.86
CA SER A 15 23.17 8.09 13.89
C SER A 15 21.96 7.36 13.27
N LYS A 16 21.36 6.43 14.02
CA LYS A 16 20.17 5.69 13.60
C LYS A 16 18.92 6.31 14.20
N TYR A 17 17.91 6.56 13.38
CA TYR A 17 16.57 6.88 13.86
C TYR A 17 15.90 5.63 14.46
N LEU A 18 15.11 5.83 15.52
CA LEU A 18 14.24 4.77 16.02
C LEU A 18 13.14 4.52 14.99
N MET A 19 12.95 3.28 14.60
CA MET A 19 11.99 2.85 13.59
C MET A 19 11.31 1.56 14.05
N GLU A 20 9.99 1.51 13.90
CA GLU A 20 9.16 0.37 14.27
C GLU A 20 8.19 0.05 13.14
N ASP A 21 8.04 -1.23 12.83
CA ASP A 21 7.08 -1.70 11.83
C ASP A 21 5.66 -1.82 12.40
N PHE A 22 4.65 -1.81 11.54
CA PHE A 22 3.27 -1.83 12.02
C PHE A 22 2.84 -3.17 12.59
N ALA A 23 3.51 -4.29 12.30
CA ALA A 23 3.19 -5.56 12.95
C ALA A 23 3.44 -5.44 14.45
N SER A 24 4.60 -4.90 14.85
CA SER A 24 4.91 -4.59 16.24
C SER A 24 3.90 -3.61 16.86
N LEU A 25 3.54 -2.54 16.14
CA LEU A 25 2.63 -1.50 16.67
C LEU A 25 1.20 -1.99 16.90
N VAL A 26 0.75 -2.96 16.10
CA VAL A 26 -0.57 -3.60 16.28
C VAL A 26 -0.50 -4.84 17.17
N GLY A 27 0.67 -5.11 17.78
CA GLY A 27 0.87 -6.18 18.74
C GLY A 27 0.96 -7.57 18.12
N LYS A 28 1.28 -7.69 16.83
CA LYS A 28 1.43 -8.98 16.16
C LYS A 28 2.88 -9.45 16.12
N ASN A 29 3.09 -10.73 16.45
CA ASN A 29 4.43 -11.32 16.48
C ASN A 29 4.42 -12.82 16.15
N GLU A 30 5.58 -13.31 15.71
CA GLU A 30 5.76 -14.69 15.28
C GLU A 30 5.59 -15.71 16.41
N ALA A 31 6.00 -15.36 17.64
CA ALA A 31 5.96 -16.29 18.78
C ALA A 31 4.53 -16.67 19.17
N GLU A 32 3.58 -15.74 19.04
CA GLU A 32 2.18 -15.95 19.40
C GLU A 32 1.31 -16.38 18.21
N GLN A 33 1.62 -15.94 16.98
CA GLN A 33 0.74 -16.07 15.81
C GLN A 33 1.37 -16.85 14.64
N GLY A 34 2.58 -17.38 14.81
CA GLY A 34 3.31 -18.13 13.79
C GLY A 34 3.87 -17.26 12.66
N THR A 35 4.46 -17.90 11.66
CA THR A 35 5.27 -17.24 10.61
C THR A 35 4.50 -16.31 9.68
N PHE A 36 3.17 -16.47 9.58
CA PHE A 36 2.30 -15.68 8.70
C PHE A 36 1.66 -14.47 9.39
N PHE A 37 2.01 -14.18 10.65
CA PHE A 37 1.44 -13.07 11.45
C PHE A 37 1.49 -11.70 10.75
N LYS A 38 2.49 -11.50 9.89
CA LYS A 38 2.67 -10.23 9.14
C LYS A 38 1.52 -9.94 8.17
N TYR A 39 0.84 -10.98 7.68
CA TYR A 39 -0.36 -10.87 6.83
C TYR A 39 -1.65 -10.67 7.64
N ASP A 40 -1.53 -10.80 8.97
CA ASP A 40 -2.53 -10.73 10.05
C ASP A 40 -3.94 -10.32 9.62
N GLY A 41 -4.56 -9.18 9.88
CA GLY A 41 -4.18 -7.81 9.59
C GLY A 41 -5.14 -7.24 8.53
N CYS A 42 -5.57 -5.99 8.69
CA CYS A 42 -6.24 -5.20 7.64
C CYS A 42 -5.65 -3.77 7.59
N PHE A 43 -5.88 -3.04 6.51
CA PHE A 43 -5.34 -1.67 6.38
C PHE A 43 -5.94 -0.69 7.38
N GLU A 44 -7.15 -0.96 7.89
CA GLU A 44 -7.73 -0.21 9.00
C GLU A 44 -6.89 -0.33 10.29
N ASP A 45 -6.29 -1.48 10.59
CA ASP A 45 -5.41 -1.64 11.77
C ASP A 45 -4.23 -0.67 11.70
N ILE A 46 -3.63 -0.55 10.51
CA ILE A 46 -2.55 0.41 10.24
C ILE A 46 -3.06 1.85 10.39
N ALA A 47 -4.23 2.17 9.82
CA ALA A 47 -4.82 3.51 9.94
C ALA A 47 -5.08 3.90 11.41
N CYS A 48 -5.59 2.97 12.22
CA CYS A 48 -5.79 3.18 13.65
C CYS A 48 -4.47 3.44 14.39
N ALA A 49 -3.42 2.67 14.08
CA ALA A 49 -2.08 2.90 14.62
C ALA A 49 -1.49 4.25 14.18
N ILE A 50 -1.70 4.68 12.92
CA ILE A 50 -1.29 6.01 12.44
C ILE A 50 -1.95 7.11 13.26
N LYS A 51 -3.27 7.05 13.47
CA LYS A 51 -4.01 8.02 14.30
C LYS A 51 -3.51 8.07 15.74
N ARG A 52 -3.14 6.91 16.30
CA ARG A 52 -2.69 6.78 17.68
C ARG A 52 -1.27 7.32 17.91
N PHE A 53 -0.33 7.01 17.01
CA PHE A 53 1.10 7.22 17.28
C PHE A 53 1.71 8.43 16.57
N ILE A 54 1.10 8.92 15.48
CA ILE A 54 1.65 10.03 14.70
C ILE A 54 0.89 11.32 15.03
N PRO A 55 1.53 12.35 15.63
CA PRO A 55 0.84 13.62 15.95
C PRO A 55 0.22 14.28 14.71
N ALA A 56 0.95 14.30 13.59
CA ALA A 56 0.48 14.83 12.31
C ALA A 56 -0.26 13.76 11.47
N TRP A 57 -1.12 12.96 12.10
CA TRP A 57 -1.72 11.77 11.49
C TRP A 57 -2.48 12.07 10.19
N MET A 58 -3.12 13.23 10.03
CA MET A 58 -3.87 13.55 8.80
C MET A 58 -2.97 13.53 7.56
N ILE A 59 -1.75 14.08 7.66
CA ILE A 59 -0.79 14.09 6.55
C ILE A 59 -0.25 12.67 6.32
N ALA A 60 0.02 11.93 7.39
CA ALA A 60 0.45 10.54 7.30
C ALA A 60 -0.63 9.63 6.69
N MET A 61 -1.90 9.89 6.99
CA MET A 61 -3.05 9.14 6.50
C MET A 61 -3.23 9.31 4.99
N GLU A 62 -3.07 10.53 4.47
CA GLU A 62 -3.09 10.75 3.01
C GLU A 62 -1.95 10.01 2.30
N ARG A 63 -0.74 10.02 2.88
CA ARG A 63 0.42 9.28 2.35
C ARG A 63 0.17 7.77 2.39
N PHE A 64 -0.38 7.26 3.49
CA PHE A 64 -0.73 5.86 3.66
C PHE A 64 -1.81 5.43 2.67
N PHE A 65 -2.91 6.16 2.57
CA PHE A 65 -3.99 5.86 1.63
C PHE A 65 -3.50 5.83 0.17
N LYS A 66 -2.68 6.83 -0.21
CA LYS A 66 -2.03 6.84 -1.53
C LYS A 66 -1.18 5.59 -1.77
N LEU A 67 -0.48 5.10 -0.73
CA LEU A 67 0.36 3.91 -0.82
C LEU A 67 -0.47 2.62 -0.96
N VAL A 68 -1.59 2.49 -0.25
CA VAL A 68 -2.52 1.35 -0.39
C VAL A 68 -3.06 1.28 -1.82
N VAL A 69 -3.52 2.40 -2.37
CA VAL A 69 -4.00 2.46 -3.76
C VAL A 69 -2.87 2.16 -4.75
N PHE A 70 -1.66 2.67 -4.50
CA PHE A 70 -0.48 2.38 -5.32
C PHE A 70 -0.17 0.87 -5.34
N ASN A 71 -0.11 0.20 -4.18
CA ASN A 71 0.20 -1.22 -4.11
C ASN A 71 -0.82 -2.07 -4.88
N TYR A 72 -2.11 -1.75 -4.75
CA TYR A 72 -3.16 -2.39 -5.54
C TYR A 72 -2.94 -2.20 -7.05
N ILE A 73 -2.77 -0.96 -7.51
CA ILE A 73 -2.65 -0.63 -8.94
C ILE A 73 -1.40 -1.26 -9.57
N TYR A 74 -0.29 -1.25 -8.85
CA TYR A 74 0.99 -1.74 -9.35
C TYR A 74 1.24 -3.24 -9.06
N GLY A 75 0.25 -3.96 -8.55
CA GLY A 75 0.31 -5.40 -8.35
C GLY A 75 1.29 -5.83 -7.26
N ASN A 76 1.39 -5.05 -6.18
CA ASN A 76 2.14 -5.43 -4.99
C ASN A 76 1.22 -6.19 -4.04
N GLY A 77 1.16 -7.52 -4.21
CA GLY A 77 0.42 -8.43 -3.33
C GLY A 77 1.17 -8.88 -2.07
N ASP A 78 2.35 -8.30 -1.76
CA ASP A 78 3.11 -8.60 -0.54
C ASP A 78 3.21 -7.39 0.40
N ASP A 79 2.27 -6.44 0.31
CA ASP A 79 2.25 -5.23 1.15
C ASP A 79 1.65 -5.47 2.54
N HIS A 80 2.33 -6.34 3.29
CA HIS A 80 1.94 -6.78 4.62
C HIS A 80 2.35 -5.79 5.74
N LEU A 81 1.97 -6.05 6.99
CA LEU A 81 2.17 -5.13 8.13
C LEU A 81 3.62 -4.64 8.32
N LYS A 82 4.62 -5.46 7.99
CA LYS A 82 6.04 -5.09 8.10
C LYS A 82 6.56 -4.15 7.01
N ASN A 83 5.78 -3.92 5.94
CA ASN A 83 6.13 -3.01 4.85
C ASN A 83 5.69 -1.57 5.10
N PHE A 84 5.04 -1.34 6.24
CA PHE A 84 4.76 -0.03 6.79
C PHE A 84 5.56 0.13 8.07
N SER A 85 6.07 1.34 8.30
CA SER A 85 6.81 1.67 9.51
C SER A 85 6.60 3.11 9.93
N ILE A 86 6.77 3.37 11.22
CA ILE A 86 6.94 4.72 11.76
C ILE A 86 8.39 4.93 12.16
N MET A 87 8.83 6.18 12.11
CA MET A 87 10.18 6.59 12.47
C MET A 87 10.12 7.81 13.38
N ARG A 88 10.94 7.84 14.43
CA ARG A 88 11.06 8.97 15.34
C ARG A 88 12.07 9.99 14.79
N ILE A 89 11.58 11.17 14.44
CA ILE A 89 12.39 12.31 14.01
C ILE A 89 12.29 13.40 15.09
N GLY A 90 13.38 13.61 15.81
CA GLY A 90 13.38 14.43 17.03
C GLY A 90 12.45 13.82 18.09
N GLU A 91 11.44 14.58 18.51
CA GLU A 91 10.48 14.15 19.53
C GLU A 91 9.17 13.58 18.95
N HIS A 92 9.06 13.45 17.63
CA HIS A 92 7.81 13.08 16.99
C HIS A 92 7.96 11.86 16.08
N TYR A 93 6.96 10.99 16.13
CA TYR A 93 6.83 9.90 15.16
C TYR A 93 6.22 10.41 13.85
N GLN A 94 6.73 9.88 12.75
CA GLN A 94 6.24 10.14 11.40
C GLN A 94 6.20 8.82 10.62
N LEU A 95 5.36 8.75 9.58
CA LEU A 95 5.36 7.60 8.68
C LEU A 95 6.68 7.58 7.90
N ALA A 96 7.36 6.43 7.92
CA ALA A 96 8.59 6.22 7.17
C ALA A 96 8.38 6.45 5.66
N PRO A 97 9.44 6.72 4.88
CA PRO A 97 9.39 6.60 3.43
C PRO A 97 8.88 5.21 3.02
N ALA A 98 8.16 5.13 1.89
CA ALA A 98 7.72 3.84 1.37
C ALA A 98 8.94 3.02 0.90
N TYR A 99 8.92 1.72 1.16
CA TYR A 99 9.95 0.76 0.76
C TYR A 99 9.30 -0.56 0.35
N ASP A 100 10.10 -1.44 -0.24
CA ASP A 100 9.65 -2.76 -0.71
C ASP A 100 8.43 -2.70 -1.64
N LEU A 101 8.48 -1.74 -2.57
CA LEU A 101 7.47 -1.55 -3.60
C LEU A 101 7.82 -2.37 -4.83
N MET A 102 7.15 -3.51 -4.99
CA MET A 102 7.41 -4.44 -6.09
C MET A 102 6.11 -4.96 -6.68
N ASN A 103 6.07 -5.13 -8.01
CA ASN A 103 4.98 -5.88 -8.64
C ASN A 103 5.22 -7.39 -8.42
N THR A 104 4.79 -7.89 -7.27
CA THR A 104 4.96 -9.30 -6.89
C THR A 104 4.08 -10.21 -7.75
N CYS A 105 2.98 -9.69 -8.29
CA CYS A 105 2.12 -10.39 -9.25
C CYS A 105 2.84 -10.79 -10.55
N LEU A 106 4.05 -10.27 -10.83
CA LEU A 106 4.89 -10.77 -11.93
C LEU A 106 5.32 -12.22 -11.76
N HIS A 107 5.46 -12.69 -10.52
CA HIS A 107 6.09 -13.97 -10.19
C HIS A 107 5.18 -14.88 -9.37
N ILE A 108 4.18 -14.31 -8.68
CA ILE A 108 3.34 -15.02 -7.73
C ILE A 108 1.89 -14.70 -8.07
N GLU A 109 1.06 -15.74 -8.18
CA GLU A 109 -0.39 -15.56 -8.15
C GLU A 109 -0.79 -15.32 -6.69
N GLY A 110 -1.43 -14.19 -6.42
CA GLY A 110 -1.79 -13.78 -5.07
C GLY A 110 -2.99 -12.86 -5.08
N ASP A 111 -3.44 -12.53 -3.87
CA ASP A 111 -4.58 -11.66 -3.68
C ASP A 111 -4.31 -10.23 -4.18
N ASP A 112 -5.40 -9.48 -4.33
CA ASP A 112 -5.38 -8.08 -4.76
C ASP A 112 -4.69 -7.15 -3.76
N LEU A 113 -4.64 -7.55 -2.50
CA LEU A 113 -4.12 -6.81 -1.35
C LEU A 113 -3.29 -7.77 -0.50
N GLY A 114 -2.18 -7.29 0.07
CA GLY A 114 -1.25 -8.10 0.86
C GLY A 114 -1.64 -8.32 2.32
N LEU A 115 -2.87 -7.98 2.72
CA LEU A 115 -3.40 -8.22 4.06
C LEU A 115 -4.69 -9.04 3.98
N ASN A 116 -4.82 -10.08 4.81
CA ASN A 116 -5.94 -11.03 4.74
C ASN A 116 -7.31 -10.36 4.96
N GLY A 117 -7.35 -9.33 5.82
CA GLY A 117 -8.56 -8.55 6.08
C GLY A 117 -8.82 -7.45 5.06
N GLY A 118 -8.01 -7.32 4.01
CA GLY A 118 -8.12 -6.30 2.97
C GLY A 118 -8.12 -4.88 3.52
N LEU A 119 -8.97 -4.01 2.95
CA LEU A 119 -9.12 -2.61 3.39
C LEU A 119 -9.62 -2.51 4.84
N SER A 120 -10.65 -3.26 5.17
CA SER A 120 -11.27 -3.33 6.50
C SER A 120 -12.21 -4.53 6.55
N LEU A 121 -12.33 -5.15 7.74
CA LEU A 121 -13.23 -6.27 7.98
C LEU A 121 -14.71 -5.87 8.10
N ILE A 122 -15.00 -4.59 8.36
CA ILE A 122 -16.35 -4.08 8.63
C ILE A 122 -16.90 -3.21 7.51
N LEU A 123 -16.07 -2.87 6.52
CA LEU A 123 -16.46 -2.02 5.42
C LEU A 123 -17.33 -2.79 4.42
N GLU A 124 -18.46 -2.20 4.07
CA GLU A 124 -19.32 -2.74 3.01
C GLU A 124 -18.57 -2.73 1.68
N LYS A 125 -18.53 -3.89 1.03
CA LYS A 125 -17.93 -4.08 -0.28
C LYS A 125 -18.87 -3.55 -1.37
N SER A 126 -18.32 -3.06 -2.48
CA SER A 126 -19.13 -2.68 -3.65
C SER A 126 -19.77 -3.93 -4.29
N ASP A 127 -20.87 -3.75 -5.02
CA ASP A 127 -21.47 -4.82 -5.83
C ASP A 127 -20.45 -5.41 -6.84
N VAL A 128 -19.53 -4.57 -7.33
CA VAL A 128 -18.42 -4.98 -8.20
C VAL A 128 -17.48 -5.93 -7.47
N TYR A 129 -17.10 -5.61 -6.24
CA TYR A 129 -16.26 -6.51 -5.45
C TYR A 129 -17.00 -7.82 -5.21
N GLU A 130 -18.25 -7.78 -4.73
CA GLU A 130 -19.02 -8.99 -4.44
C GLU A 130 -19.15 -9.91 -5.66
N ARG A 131 -19.36 -9.34 -6.85
CA ARG A 131 -19.48 -10.09 -8.10
C ARG A 131 -18.16 -10.60 -8.65
N THR A 132 -17.07 -9.85 -8.49
CA THR A 132 -15.80 -10.11 -9.21
C THR A 132 -14.64 -10.55 -8.32
N GLY A 133 -14.76 -10.42 -7.01
CA GLY A 133 -13.68 -10.66 -6.05
C GLY A 133 -12.62 -9.56 -6.02
N HIS A 134 -12.79 -8.46 -6.76
CA HIS A 134 -11.78 -7.40 -6.93
C HIS A 134 -12.34 -6.03 -6.54
N PRO A 135 -11.64 -5.24 -5.71
CA PRO A 135 -12.10 -3.90 -5.35
C PRO A 135 -12.12 -2.97 -6.56
N CYS A 136 -13.11 -2.09 -6.60
CA CYS A 136 -13.18 -0.97 -7.53
C CYS A 136 -12.96 0.35 -6.78
N ARG A 137 -13.03 1.47 -7.50
CA ARG A 137 -12.87 2.82 -6.94
C ARG A 137 -13.74 3.07 -5.71
N LEU A 138 -15.00 2.62 -5.72
CA LEU A 138 -15.94 2.85 -4.61
C LEU A 138 -15.44 2.22 -3.30
N ASP A 139 -14.80 1.04 -3.35
CA ASP A 139 -14.24 0.39 -2.16
C ASP A 139 -13.14 1.25 -1.51
N PHE A 140 -12.28 1.88 -2.33
CA PHE A 140 -11.25 2.80 -1.85
C PHE A 140 -11.84 4.14 -1.39
N GLU A 141 -12.91 4.64 -2.02
CA GLU A 141 -13.62 5.83 -1.56
C GLU A 141 -14.20 5.62 -0.15
N ARG A 142 -14.95 4.52 0.02
CA ARG A 142 -15.50 4.09 1.31
C ARG A 142 -14.40 3.94 2.36
N PHE A 143 -13.27 3.31 2.01
CA PHE A 143 -12.14 3.15 2.92
C PHE A 143 -11.50 4.48 3.31
N GLY A 144 -11.29 5.38 2.34
CA GLY A 144 -10.74 6.71 2.57
C GLY A 144 -11.61 7.54 3.54
N GLU A 145 -12.93 7.47 3.38
CA GLU A 145 -13.89 8.12 4.28
C GLU A 145 -13.84 7.49 5.67
N HIS A 146 -13.82 6.15 5.75
CA HIS A 146 -13.73 5.38 6.99
C HIS A 146 -12.50 5.72 7.83
N ILE A 147 -11.33 5.86 7.20
CA ILE A 147 -10.09 6.25 7.89
C ILE A 147 -10.01 7.76 8.17
N GLY A 148 -11.02 8.55 7.80
CA GLY A 148 -11.18 9.96 8.18
C GLY A 148 -10.56 10.96 7.21
N LEU A 149 -10.34 10.58 5.94
CA LEU A 149 -9.92 11.52 4.91
C LEU A 149 -11.10 12.35 4.40
N LYS A 150 -10.81 13.59 3.98
CA LYS A 150 -11.82 14.45 3.36
C LYS A 150 -12.08 14.00 1.92
N LYS A 151 -13.35 13.95 1.52
CA LYS A 151 -13.80 13.55 0.17
C LYS A 151 -12.96 14.13 -0.97
N LYS A 152 -12.73 15.45 -0.99
CA LYS A 152 -11.90 16.12 -2.01
C LYS A 152 -10.48 15.56 -2.11
N ARG A 153 -9.88 15.15 -0.99
CA ARG A 153 -8.52 14.56 -0.96
C ARG A 153 -8.54 13.13 -1.47
N ILE A 154 -9.57 12.37 -1.10
CA ILE A 154 -9.81 11.01 -1.61
C ILE A 154 -9.95 11.06 -3.14
N GLU A 155 -10.87 11.87 -3.66
CA GLU A 155 -11.11 12.05 -5.11
C GLU A 155 -9.81 12.40 -5.84
N MET A 156 -9.08 13.41 -5.36
CA MET A 156 -7.81 13.84 -5.98
C MET A 156 -6.75 12.72 -6.00
N ILE A 157 -6.66 11.90 -4.93
CA ILE A 157 -5.72 10.77 -4.90
C ILE A 157 -6.18 9.69 -5.88
N LEU A 158 -7.45 9.28 -5.85
CA LEU A 158 -7.98 8.22 -6.69
C LEU A 158 -7.99 8.59 -8.18
N ASP A 159 -8.24 9.86 -8.52
CA ASP A 159 -8.16 10.37 -9.89
C ASP A 159 -6.75 10.20 -10.47
N SER A 160 -5.72 10.38 -9.64
CA SER A 160 -4.32 10.19 -10.08
C SER A 160 -3.95 8.74 -10.43
N PHE A 161 -4.79 7.76 -10.07
CA PHE A 161 -4.63 6.34 -10.40
C PHE A 161 -5.65 5.82 -11.42
N SER A 162 -6.54 6.69 -11.91
CA SER A 162 -7.58 6.29 -12.87
C SER A 162 -7.04 6.05 -14.28
N LEU A 163 -5.81 6.52 -14.57
CA LEU A 163 -5.11 6.33 -15.84
C LEU A 163 -3.65 5.99 -15.58
N LEU A 164 -3.04 5.24 -16.51
CA LEU A 164 -1.61 4.94 -16.46
C LEU A 164 -0.82 6.18 -16.89
N PRO A 165 0.07 6.72 -16.05
CA PRO A 165 0.94 7.82 -16.47
C PRO A 165 1.92 7.37 -17.56
N ASP A 166 2.16 8.21 -18.56
CA ASP A 166 3.08 7.93 -19.68
C ASP A 166 4.49 7.56 -19.20
N GLU A 167 4.94 8.17 -18.10
CA GLU A 167 6.24 7.92 -17.49
C GLU A 167 6.40 6.46 -17.03
N VAL A 168 5.32 5.76 -16.67
CA VAL A 168 5.39 4.37 -16.22
C VAL A 168 5.89 3.45 -17.34
N GLU A 169 5.38 3.62 -18.56
CA GLU A 169 5.85 2.81 -19.69
C GLU A 169 7.32 3.07 -19.97
N HIS A 170 7.76 4.34 -19.87
CA HIS A 170 9.16 4.71 -20.02
C HIS A 170 10.05 4.05 -18.96
N LEU A 171 9.67 4.10 -17.68
CA LEU A 171 10.41 3.50 -16.58
C LEU A 171 10.49 1.97 -16.70
N VAL A 172 9.39 1.31 -17.07
CA VAL A 172 9.37 -0.15 -17.27
C VAL A 172 10.26 -0.56 -18.45
N ASN A 173 10.22 0.20 -19.55
CA ASN A 173 11.04 -0.10 -20.73
C ASN A 173 12.55 0.09 -20.48
N ASN A 174 12.93 1.00 -19.59
CA ASN A 174 14.32 1.21 -19.16
C ASN A 174 14.77 0.26 -18.04
N SER A 175 13.89 -0.60 -17.53
CA SER A 175 14.26 -1.58 -16.50
C SER A 175 15.06 -2.75 -17.06
N PHE A 176 15.73 -3.47 -16.16
CA PHE A 176 16.45 -4.72 -16.45
C PHE A 176 15.54 -5.94 -16.64
N LEU A 177 14.21 -5.75 -16.68
CA LEU A 177 13.27 -6.83 -16.94
C LEU A 177 13.44 -7.34 -18.39
N THR A 178 13.16 -8.62 -18.62
CA THR A 178 13.08 -9.13 -20.00
C THR A 178 11.91 -8.50 -20.73
N GLU A 179 11.95 -8.45 -22.07
CA GLU A 179 10.84 -7.91 -22.88
C GLU A 179 9.50 -8.60 -22.59
N LYS A 180 9.52 -9.91 -22.29
CA LYS A 180 8.32 -10.63 -21.83
C LYS A 180 7.82 -10.08 -20.50
N MET A 181 8.70 -9.89 -19.51
CA MET A 181 8.33 -9.39 -18.19
C MET A 181 7.87 -7.94 -18.22
N LYS A 182 8.46 -7.08 -19.05
CA LYS A 182 7.99 -5.69 -19.26
C LYS A 182 6.55 -5.66 -19.76
N ARG A 183 6.23 -6.47 -20.78
CA ARG A 183 4.86 -6.62 -21.29
C ARG A 183 3.90 -7.15 -20.22
N THR A 184 4.32 -8.16 -19.45
CA THR A 184 3.52 -8.70 -18.35
C THR A 184 3.27 -7.66 -17.26
N TYR A 185 4.29 -6.90 -16.86
CA TYR A 185 4.18 -5.83 -15.87
C TYR A 185 3.11 -4.83 -16.28
N LEU A 186 3.23 -4.27 -17.49
CA LEU A 186 2.29 -3.27 -17.99
C LEU A 186 0.88 -3.84 -18.16
N ARG A 187 0.75 -5.11 -18.55
CA ARG A 187 -0.54 -5.80 -18.62
C ARG A 187 -1.22 -5.87 -17.25
N ILE A 188 -0.48 -6.28 -16.21
CA ILE A 188 -1.00 -6.35 -14.84
C ILE A 188 -1.50 -4.97 -14.39
N VAL A 189 -0.68 -3.92 -14.55
CA VAL A 189 -1.06 -2.56 -14.11
C VAL A 189 -2.28 -2.06 -14.89
N LYS A 190 -2.33 -2.25 -16.22
CA LYS A 190 -3.48 -1.86 -17.05
C LYS A 190 -4.75 -2.61 -16.64
N GLU A 191 -4.64 -3.89 -16.32
CA GLU A 191 -5.76 -4.70 -15.82
C GLU A 191 -6.25 -4.20 -14.45
N ARG A 192 -5.34 -3.86 -13.53
CA ARG A 192 -5.68 -3.26 -12.22
C ARG A 192 -6.40 -1.93 -12.37
N ILE A 193 -5.94 -1.06 -13.26
CA ILE A 193 -6.61 0.23 -13.56
C ILE A 193 -8.01 -0.01 -14.16
N GLN A 194 -8.16 -0.99 -15.05
CA GLN A 194 -9.47 -1.34 -15.61
C GLN A 194 -10.44 -1.85 -14.52
N ARG A 195 -9.98 -2.71 -13.60
CA ARG A 195 -10.77 -3.18 -12.45
C ARG A 195 -11.16 -2.03 -11.54
N PHE A 196 -10.20 -1.17 -11.21
CA PHE A 196 -10.39 0.03 -10.40
C PHE A 196 -11.48 0.95 -10.96
N ASN A 197 -11.49 1.16 -12.29
CA ASN A 197 -12.44 2.05 -12.96
C ASN A 197 -13.83 1.45 -13.21
N ARG A 198 -14.10 0.21 -12.79
CA ARG A 198 -15.44 -0.38 -12.88
C ARG A 198 -16.42 0.45 -12.06
N LYS A 199 -17.61 0.68 -12.63
CA LYS A 199 -18.68 1.41 -11.96
C LYS A 199 -19.49 0.43 -11.12
N SER A 200 -19.68 0.80 -9.85
CA SER A 200 -20.64 0.19 -8.95
C SER A 200 -22.02 0.81 -9.19
N GLU A 201 -23.07 0.00 -9.11
CA GLU A 201 -24.47 0.40 -9.32
C GLU A 201 -25.15 0.92 -8.05
#